data_AF-A0A7C2IP84-F1
#
_entry.id   AF-A0A7C2IP84-F1
#
_cell.length_a   1.000
_cell.length_b   1.000
_cell.length_c   1.000
_cell.angle_alpha   90.00
_cell.angle_beta   90.00
_cell.angle_gamma   90.00
#
_symmetry.space_group_name_H-M   'P 1'
#
loop_
_entity.id
_entity.type
_entity.pdbx_description
1 polymer ?
#
loop_
_entity_poly.entity_id
_entity_poly.type
_entity_poly.pdbx_seq_one_letter_code
_entity_poly.pdbx_strand_id
1 'polypeptide(L)'
;MTPFRRLVAYLAPYKKTLVFGISCIFFTNLAKLTQPVVLRYAVDDLTASITQSKLLQFAGLIILLSLVQGVFLFLQRRALINISRHIEFDLRNDFYRHLQRLPFDFYQTQRTGDL
;
A
#
# COMPACT_ATOMS: atom_id res chain seq x y z
N MET A 1 -13.22 26.00 7.05
CA MET A 1 -12.01 25.16 7.03
C MET A 1 -11.93 24.47 5.68
N THR A 2 -10.77 24.42 5.03
CA THR A 2 -10.65 23.78 3.71
C THR A 2 -10.98 22.28 3.80
N PRO A 3 -11.72 21.71 2.83
CA PRO A 3 -12.13 20.30 2.84
C PRO A 3 -10.94 19.35 3.07
N PHE A 4 -9.80 19.71 2.48
CA PHE A 4 -8.54 18.96 2.56
C PHE A 4 -8.02 18.78 4.01
N ARG A 5 -8.14 19.81 4.86
CA ARG A 5 -7.64 19.76 6.23
C ARG A 5 -8.47 18.84 7.14
N ARG A 6 -9.77 18.69 6.85
CA ARG A 6 -10.64 17.69 7.51
C ARG A 6 -10.21 16.27 7.15
N LEU A 7 -9.94 16.01 5.86
CA LEU A 7 -9.46 14.72 5.38
C LEU A 7 -8.13 14.31 6.05
N VAL A 8 -7.18 15.23 6.15
CA VAL A 8 -5.89 14.98 6.83
C VAL A 8 -6.06 14.68 8.32
N ALA A 9 -7.11 15.19 8.97
CA ALA A 9 -7.41 14.85 10.36
C ALA A 9 -7.88 13.40 10.51
N TYR A 10 -8.66 12.85 9.57
CA TYR A 10 -9.03 11.42 9.56
C TYR A 10 -7.84 10.49 9.28
N LEU A 11 -6.82 10.97 8.57
CA LEU A 11 -5.56 10.24 8.38
C LEU A 11 -4.67 10.22 9.64
N ALA A 12 -4.86 11.15 10.57
CA ALA A 12 -4.01 11.31 11.75
C ALA A 12 -3.94 10.08 12.68
N PRO A 13 -5.04 9.38 13.01
CA PRO A 13 -4.97 8.16 13.81
C PRO A 13 -4.22 7.00 13.10
N TYR A 14 -4.21 6.98 11.76
CA TYR A 14 -3.61 5.90 10.97
C TYR A 14 -2.14 6.15 10.58
N LYS A 15 -1.50 7.20 11.10
CA LYS A 15 -0.10 7.58 10.77
C LYS A 15 0.91 6.45 10.93
N LYS A 16 0.78 5.61 11.97
CA LYS A 16 1.71 4.49 12.22
C LYS A 16 1.65 3.43 11.12
N THR A 17 0.44 3.01 10.75
CA THR A 17 0.20 2.04 9.67
C THR A 17 0.60 2.62 8.31
N LEU A 18 0.42 3.94 8.13
CA LEU A 18 0.81 4.64 6.91
C LEU A 18 2.33 4.72 6.77
N VAL A 19 3.06 5.04 7.84
CA VAL A 19 4.54 5.01 7.88
C VAL A 19 5.05 3.58 7.63
N PHE A 20 4.41 2.56 8.21
CA PHE A 20 4.73 1.16 7.93
C PHE A 20 4.53 0.82 6.44
N GLY A 21 3.39 1.19 5.86
CA GLY A 21 3.11 1.00 4.43
C GLY A 21 4.12 1.70 3.52
N ILE A 22 4.48 2.95 3.82
CA ILE A 22 5.52 3.71 3.10
C ILE A 22 6.88 3.02 3.22
N SER A 23 7.23 2.54 4.41
CA SER A 23 8.48 1.79 4.62
C SER A 23 8.50 0.53 3.76
N CYS A 24 7.40 -0.23 3.71
CA CYS A 24 7.28 -1.38 2.81
C CYS A 24 7.40 -1.01 1.33
N ILE A 25 6.85 0.13 0.90
CA ILE A 25 7.00 0.64 -0.47
C ILE A 25 8.48 0.89 -0.78
N PHE A 26 9.21 1.51 0.15
CA PHE A 26 10.63 1.78 -0.01
C PHE A 26 11.44 0.47 -0.18
N PHE A 27 11.25 -0.50 0.70
CA PHE A 27 11.91 -1.80 0.60
C PHE A 27 11.53 -2.58 -0.66
N THR A 28 10.26 -2.54 -1.07
CA THR A 28 9.80 -3.18 -2.32
C THR A 28 10.50 -2.58 -3.53
N ASN A 29 10.66 -1.26 -3.58
CA ASN A 29 11.38 -0.60 -4.67
C ASN A 29 12.88 -0.92 -4.65
N LEU A 30 13.49 -0.98 -3.46
CA LEU A 30 14.89 -1.40 -3.34
C LEU A 30 15.10 -2.81 -3.89
N ALA A 31 14.24 -3.76 -3.51
CA ALA A 31 14.30 -5.14 -4.01
C ALA A 31 14.12 -5.19 -5.54
N LYS A 32 13.15 -4.45 -6.08
CA LYS A 32 12.92 -4.35 -7.54
C LYS A 32 14.15 -3.83 -8.29
N LEU A 33 14.82 -2.82 -7.76
CA LEU A 33 16.02 -2.24 -8.39
C LEU A 33 17.25 -3.13 -8.22
N THR A 34 17.31 -3.94 -7.17
CA THR A 34 18.40 -4.89 -6.93
C THR A 34 18.36 -6.08 -7.88
N GLN A 35 17.16 -6.50 -8.30
CA GLN A 35 16.96 -7.63 -9.19
C GLN A 35 17.73 -7.54 -10.55
N PRO A 36 17.69 -6.43 -11.31
CA PRO A 36 18.49 -6.30 -12.54
C PRO A 36 20.00 -6.21 -12.27
N VAL A 37 20.42 -5.67 -11.12
CA VAL A 37 21.83 -5.60 -10.74
C VAL A 37 22.39 -7.00 -10.49
N VAL A 38 21.64 -7.84 -9.77
CA VAL A 38 21.97 -9.25 -9.55
C VAL A 38 22.03 -10.00 -10.89
N LEU A 39 21.07 -9.75 -11.77
CA LEU A 39 21.08 -10.35 -13.10
C LEU A 39 22.33 -9.97 -13.90
N ARG A 40 22.75 -8.70 -13.84
CA ARG A 40 23.99 -8.25 -14.47
C ARG A 40 25.21 -9.00 -13.94
N TYR A 41 25.37 -9.10 -12.62
CA TYR A 41 26.47 -9.85 -12.02
C TYR A 41 26.44 -11.33 -12.40
N ALA A 42 25.24 -11.92 -12.47
CA ALA A 42 25.09 -13.30 -12.92
C ALA A 42 25.59 -13.46 -14.36
N VAL A 43 25.15 -12.59 -15.28
CA VAL A 43 25.57 -12.65 -16.70
C VAL A 43 27.07 -12.42 -16.85
N ASP A 44 27.64 -11.43 -16.17
CA ASP A 44 29.07 -11.11 -16.24
C ASP A 44 29.93 -12.28 -15.73
N ASP A 45 29.55 -12.91 -14.61
CA ASP A 45 30.32 -14.01 -13.99
C ASP A 45 30.13 -15.36 -14.71
N LEU A 46 28.93 -15.62 -15.25
CA LEU A 46 28.63 -16.81 -16.06
C LEU A 46 29.35 -16.77 -17.41
N THR A 47 29.51 -15.59 -18.02
CA THR A 47 30.23 -15.45 -19.29
C THR A 47 31.73 -15.73 -19.13
N ALA A 48 32.31 -15.44 -17.96
CA ALA A 48 33.70 -15.73 -17.67
C ALA A 48 33.97 -17.21 -17.34
N SER A 49 33.05 -17.88 -16.61
CA SER A 49 33.20 -19.29 -16.23
C SER A 49 31.87 -19.95 -15.91
N ILE A 50 31.36 -20.80 -16.81
CA ILE A 50 30.08 -21.50 -16.60
C ILE A 50 30.31 -22.69 -15.67
N THR A 51 29.95 -22.55 -14.40
CA THR A 51 29.89 -23.65 -13.43
C THR A 51 28.44 -23.86 -12.98
N GLN A 52 27.95 -25.10 -13.01
CA GLN A 52 26.57 -25.45 -12.65
C GLN A 52 26.19 -24.97 -11.23
N SER A 53 27.14 -25.00 -10.29
CA SER A 53 26.96 -24.48 -8.92
C SER A 53 26.66 -22.98 -8.88
N LYS A 54 27.40 -22.16 -9.64
CA LYS A 54 27.18 -20.71 -9.72
C LYS A 54 25.80 -20.38 -10.31
N LEU A 55 25.40 -21.10 -11.36
CA LEU A 55 24.08 -20.92 -11.98
C LEU A 55 22.96 -21.19 -10.96
N LEU A 56 23.06 -22.27 -10.19
CA LEU A 56 22.07 -22.61 -9.17
C LEU A 56 22.02 -21.56 -8.04
N GLN A 57 23.18 -21.04 -7.62
CA GLN A 57 23.26 -20.00 -6.60
C GLN A 57 22.58 -18.70 -7.07
N PHE A 58 22.87 -18.22 -8.27
CA PHE A 58 22.23 -17.01 -8.82
C PHE A 58 20.72 -17.19 -9.03
N ALA A 59 20.30 -18.34 -9.56
CA ALA A 59 18.87 -18.65 -9.71
C ALA A 59 18.15 -18.66 -8.36
N GLY A 60 18.74 -19.30 -7.34
CA GLY A 60 18.23 -19.30 -5.97
C GLY A 60 18.14 -17.89 -5.37
N LEU A 61 19.16 -17.06 -5.58
CA LEU A 61 19.18 -15.68 -5.11
C LEU A 61 18.07 -14.82 -5.74
N ILE A 62 17.85 -14.97 -7.06
CA ILE A 62 16.79 -14.25 -7.78
C ILE A 62 15.39 -14.68 -7.29
N ILE A 63 15.18 -15.97 -7.07
CA ILE A 63 13.93 -16.50 -6.53
C ILE A 63 13.69 -15.95 -5.12
N LEU A 64 14.72 -15.98 -4.26
CA LEU A 64 14.65 -15.45 -2.90
C LEU A 64 14.29 -13.96 -2.90
N LEU A 65 14.99 -13.15 -3.71
CA LEU A 65 14.71 -11.72 -3.86
C LEU A 65 13.28 -11.46 -4.35
N SER A 66 12.82 -12.25 -5.33
CA SER A 66 11.45 -12.14 -5.87
C SER A 66 10.40 -12.47 -4.81
N LEU A 67 10.67 -13.48 -3.97
CA LEU A 67 9.78 -13.88 -2.89
C LEU A 67 9.73 -12.81 -1.79
N VAL A 68 10.89 -12.29 -1.38
CA VAL A 68 10.98 -11.17 -0.42
C VAL A 68 10.23 -9.94 -0.94
N GLN A 69 10.44 -9.57 -2.20
CA GLN A 69 9.72 -8.48 -2.84
C GLN A 69 8.20 -8.73 -2.83
N GLY A 70 7.76 -9.95 -3.15
CA GLY A 70 6.35 -10.34 -3.12
C GLY A 70 5.73 -10.18 -1.74
N VAL A 71 6.44 -10.57 -0.68
CA VAL A 71 5.99 -10.40 0.71
C VAL A 71 5.81 -8.92 1.06
N PHE A 72 6.80 -8.07 0.76
CA PHE A 72 6.66 -6.63 1.02
C PHE A 72 5.54 -6.00 0.17
N LEU A 73 5.36 -6.45 -1.07
CA LEU A 73 4.29 -6.00 -1.95
C LEU A 73 2.90 -6.38 -1.41
N PHE A 74 2.78 -7.56 -0.81
CA PHE A 74 1.56 -7.99 -0.15
C PHE A 74 1.29 -7.16 1.11
N LEU A 75 2.29 -6.97 1.96
CA LEU A 75 2.18 -6.21 3.21
C LEU A 75 1.79 -4.74 2.96
N GLN A 76 2.44 -4.06 2.01
CA GLN A 76 2.07 -2.67 1.66
C GLN A 76 0.62 -2.58 1.17
N ARG A 77 0.18 -3.54 0.34
CA ARG A 77 -1.17 -3.51 -0.24
C ARG A 77 -2.22 -3.75 0.84
N ARG A 78 -1.97 -4.70 1.73
CA ARG A 78 -2.84 -4.97 2.89
C ARG A 78 -2.93 -3.75 3.81
N ALA A 79 -1.80 -3.09 4.09
CA ALA A 79 -1.78 -1.89 4.92
C ALA A 79 -2.61 -0.76 4.31
N LEU A 80 -2.41 -0.46 3.01
CA LEU A 80 -3.14 0.61 2.31
C LEU A 80 -4.65 0.35 2.25
N ILE A 81 -5.07 -0.87 1.89
CA ILE A 81 -6.50 -1.23 1.81
C ILE A 81 -7.16 -1.12 3.18
N ASN A 82 -6.50 -1.63 4.23
CA ASN A 82 -7.05 -1.54 5.58
C ASN A 82 -7.22 -0.08 6.01
N ILE A 83 -6.20 0.76 5.85
CA ILE A 83 -6.29 2.19 6.20
C ILE A 83 -7.43 2.86 5.42
N SER A 84 -7.52 2.62 4.11
CA SER A 84 -8.59 3.18 3.27
C SER A 84 -9.98 2.84 3.79
N ARG A 85 -10.21 1.57 4.13
CA ARG A 85 -11.52 1.11 4.64
C ARG A 85 -11.88 1.73 5.99
N HIS A 86 -10.90 1.91 6.87
CA HIS A 86 -11.16 2.51 8.18
C HIS A 86 -11.49 4.00 8.04
N ILE A 87 -10.75 4.73 7.19
CA ILE A 87 -11.05 6.15 6.89
C ILE A 87 -12.45 6.28 6.28
N GLU A 88 -12.80 5.40 5.34
CA GLU A 88 -14.12 5.41 4.71
C GLU A 88 -15.24 5.11 5.73
N PHE A 89 -15.01 4.15 6.64
CA PHE A 89 -15.93 3.84 7.72
C PHE A 89 -16.16 5.04 8.64
N ASP A 90 -15.07 5.70 9.09
CA ASP A 90 -15.14 6.88 9.96
C ASP A 90 -15.89 8.03 9.27
N LEU A 91 -15.62 8.27 7.99
CA LEU A 91 -16.29 9.30 7.21
C LEU A 91 -17.79 9.02 7.05
N ARG A 92 -18.15 7.78 6.71
CA ARG A 92 -19.56 7.36 6.57
C ARG A 92 -20.31 7.47 7.89
N ASN A 93 -19.67 7.09 9.00
CA ASN A 93 -20.28 7.19 10.32
C ASN A 93 -20.52 8.67 10.72
N ASP A 94 -19.57 9.55 10.42
CA ASP A 94 -19.72 10.98 10.70
C ASP A 94 -20.81 11.64 9.84
N PHE A 95 -20.85 11.27 8.56
CA PHE A 95 -21.93 11.68 7.65
C PHE A 95 -23.30 11.21 8.15
N TYR A 96 -23.41 9.93 8.53
CA TYR A 96 -24.65 9.37 9.03
C TYR A 96 -25.10 10.01 10.35
N ARG A 97 -24.17 10.27 11.28
CA ARG A 97 -24.45 11.02 12.51
C ARG A 97 -24.92 12.45 12.24
N HIS A 98 -24.42 13.08 11.18
CA HIS A 98 -24.88 14.39 10.77
C HIS A 98 -26.30 14.34 10.20
N LEU A 99 -26.60 13.37 9.33
CA LEU A 99 -27.94 13.15 8.81
C LEU A 99 -28.96 13.00 9.95
N GLN A 100 -28.71 12.13 10.92
CA GLN A 100 -29.65 11.90 12.03
C GLN A 100 -29.98 13.16 12.86
N ARG A 101 -29.16 14.21 12.81
CA ARG A 101 -29.38 15.47 13.54
C ARG A 101 -30.10 16.53 12.70
N LEU A 102 -30.34 16.28 11.41
CA LEU A 102 -31.03 17.22 10.54
C LEU A 102 -32.53 17.28 10.85
N PRO A 103 -33.14 18.48 10.75
CA PRO A 103 -34.56 18.66 11.00
C PRO A 103 -35.41 18.02 9.89
N PHE A 104 -36.68 17.75 10.22
CA PHE A 104 -37.62 17.09 9.30
C PHE A 104 -37.80 17.84 7.97
N ASP A 105 -37.73 19.17 7.98
CA ASP A 105 -37.85 20.02 6.78
C ASP A 105 -36.78 19.73 5.71
N PHE A 106 -35.58 19.33 6.13
CA PHE A 106 -34.50 18.94 5.21
C PHE A 106 -34.89 17.69 4.40
N TYR A 107 -35.54 16.73 5.05
CA TYR A 107 -35.97 15.47 4.43
C TYR A 107 -37.23 15.61 3.56
N GLN A 108 -37.97 16.71 3.71
CA GLN A 108 -39.10 17.03 2.82
C GLN A 108 -38.65 17.65 1.50
N THR A 109 -37.49 18.34 1.50
CA THR A 109 -36.94 19.00 0.30
C THR A 109 -35.98 18.12 -0.48
N GLN A 110 -35.34 17.12 0.16
CA GLN A 110 -34.46 16.15 -0.50
C GLN A 110 -34.98 14.72 -0.35
N ARG A 111 -35.15 14.03 -1.49
CA ARG A 111 -35.55 12.61 -1.51
C ARG A 111 -34.43 11.78 -0.88
N THR A 112 -34.79 10.89 0.04
CA THR A 112 -33.85 9.99 0.75
C THR A 112 -33.07 9.05 -0.15
N GLY A 113 -33.47 8.90 -1.42
CA GLY A 113 -32.73 8.14 -2.45
C GLY A 113 -31.63 8.91 -3.18
N ASP A 114 -31.56 10.24 -3.02
CA ASP A 114 -30.52 11.10 -3.59
C ASP A 114 -29.44 11.52 -2.56
N LEU A 115 -29.55 11.04 -1.31
CA LEU A 115 -28.65 11.30 -0.17
C LEU A 115 -27.68 10.13 0.06
#